data_AF-K1SQI7-F1
#
_entry.id   AF-K1SQI7-F1
#
_cell.length_a   1.000
_cell.length_b   1.000
_cell.length_c   1.000
_cell.angle_alpha   90.00
_cell.angle_beta   90.00
_cell.angle_gamma   90.00
#
_symmetry.space_group_name_H-M   'P 1'
#
loop_
_entity.id
_entity.type
_entity.pdbx_description
1 polymer ?
#
loop_
_entity_poly.entity_id
_entity_poly.type
_entity_poly.pdbx_seq_one_letter_code
_entity_poly.pdbx_strand_id
1 'polypeptide(L)'
;ASVEMELNATGNVNFDLGRYGIGFTASPRHADGVVLSGPVSQNMAEALEICYDAVAEPKILVACGSEACSGGLFAGSRAIDRS
;
A
#
# COMPACT_ATOMS: atom_id res chain seq x y z
N ALA A 1 -2.47 3.36 -8.88
CA ALA A 1 -3.14 4.68 -8.71
C ALA A 1 -4.64 4.55 -8.49
N SER A 2 -5.39 3.70 -9.24
CA SER A 2 -6.85 3.57 -9.02
C SER A 2 -7.23 3.09 -7.61
N VAL A 3 -6.50 2.11 -7.06
CA VAL A 3 -6.81 1.55 -5.72
C VAL A 3 -6.63 2.58 -4.61
N GLU A 4 -5.71 3.54 -4.75
CA GLU A 4 -5.52 4.60 -3.77
C GLU A 4 -6.77 5.49 -3.62
N MET A 5 -7.50 5.76 -4.71
CA MET A 5 -8.79 6.46 -4.64
C MET A 5 -9.83 5.63 -3.88
N GLU A 6 -9.86 4.32 -4.09
CA GLU A 6 -10.77 3.43 -3.35
C GLU A 6 -10.41 3.36 -1.87
N LEU A 7 -9.12 3.31 -1.52
CA LEU A 7 -8.65 3.39 -0.13
C LEU A 7 -9.09 4.71 0.53
N ASN A 8 -8.98 5.83 -0.16
CA ASN A 8 -9.50 7.11 0.36
C ASN A 8 -11.02 7.08 0.53
N ALA A 9 -11.76 6.43 -0.38
CA ALA A 9 -13.20 6.30 -0.26
C ALA A 9 -13.62 5.49 0.97
N THR A 10 -12.80 4.54 1.44
CA THR A 10 -13.12 3.77 2.67
C THR A 10 -13.22 4.61 3.94
N GLY A 11 -12.67 5.83 3.94
CA GLY A 11 -12.80 6.79 5.05
C GLY A 11 -14.08 7.64 5.01
N ASN A 12 -14.92 7.50 3.99
CA ASN A 12 -16.15 8.29 3.87
C ASN A 12 -17.29 7.75 4.76
N VAL A 13 -18.42 8.48 4.81
CA VAL A 13 -19.59 8.14 5.63
C VAL A 13 -20.29 6.83 5.27
N ASN A 14 -20.07 6.29 4.06
CA ASN A 14 -20.69 5.04 3.63
C ASN A 14 -19.94 3.81 4.15
N PHE A 15 -18.61 3.88 4.25
CA PHE A 15 -17.76 2.77 4.67
C PHE A 15 -17.23 2.91 6.09
N ASP A 16 -16.87 4.14 6.50
CA ASP A 16 -16.50 4.53 7.85
C ASP A 16 -15.51 3.56 8.53
N LEU A 17 -14.34 3.36 7.93
CA LEU A 17 -13.28 2.56 8.56
C LEU A 17 -12.84 3.11 9.92
N GLY A 18 -13.01 4.42 10.13
CA GLY A 18 -12.70 5.09 11.39
C GLY A 18 -13.46 4.50 12.58
N ARG A 19 -14.70 4.03 12.41
CA ARG A 19 -15.47 3.36 13.47
C ARG A 19 -14.82 2.07 13.99
N TYR A 20 -13.94 1.47 13.20
CA TYR A 20 -13.18 0.28 13.54
C TYR A 20 -11.75 0.60 14.01
N GLY A 21 -11.42 1.89 14.15
CA GLY A 21 -10.08 2.34 14.51
C GLY A 21 -9.06 2.23 13.37
N ILE A 22 -9.52 2.04 12.12
CA ILE A 22 -8.64 1.93 10.96
C ILE A 22 -8.54 3.28 10.27
N GLY A 23 -7.31 3.75 10.03
CA GLY A 23 -7.04 5.00 9.34
C GLY A 23 -5.67 4.98 8.66
N PHE A 24 -5.41 6.01 7.86
CA PHE A 24 -4.15 6.17 7.13
C PHE A 24 -3.36 7.36 7.67
N THR A 25 -2.05 7.21 7.77
CA THR A 25 -1.12 8.26 8.19
C THR A 25 -0.02 8.42 7.16
N ALA A 26 0.47 9.65 7.01
CA ALA A 26 1.56 9.96 6.08
C ALA A 26 2.93 9.46 6.58
N SER A 27 3.08 9.28 7.89
CA SER A 27 4.36 8.87 8.49
C SER A 27 4.35 7.36 8.76
N PRO A 28 5.24 6.56 8.13
CA PRO A 28 5.35 5.13 8.42
C PRO A 28 5.71 4.85 9.89
N ARG A 29 6.41 5.78 10.56
CA ARG A 29 6.76 5.65 11.98
C ARG A 29 5.57 5.76 12.93
N HIS A 30 4.43 6.27 12.46
CA HIS A 30 3.19 6.34 13.21
C HIS A 30 2.17 5.30 12.75
N ALA A 31 2.53 4.45 11.78
CA ALA A 31 1.66 3.42 11.24
C ALA A 31 1.92 2.08 11.94
N ASP A 32 0.91 1.23 11.95
CA ASP A 32 1.03 -0.18 12.38
C ASP A 32 1.34 -1.11 11.20
N GLY A 33 1.42 -0.57 9.98
CA GLY A 33 1.65 -1.34 8.76
C GLY A 33 1.60 -0.50 7.49
N VAL A 34 1.80 -1.16 6.36
CA VAL A 34 1.81 -0.56 5.02
C VAL A 34 0.72 -1.20 4.16
N VAL A 35 -0.01 -0.37 3.41
CA VAL A 35 -0.93 -0.83 2.36
C VAL A 35 -0.32 -0.52 1.00
N LEU A 36 0.02 -1.56 0.24
CA LEU A 36 0.53 -1.42 -1.12
C LEU A 36 -0.65 -1.39 -2.10
N SER A 37 -0.91 -0.23 -2.71
CA SER A 37 -2.10 0.07 -3.53
C SER A 37 -1.86 0.01 -5.04
N GLY A 38 -0.75 -0.58 -5.49
CA GLY A 38 -0.42 -0.60 -6.91
C GLY A 38 0.87 -1.34 -7.25
N PRO A 39 1.27 -1.31 -8.52
CA PRO A 39 2.49 -1.97 -8.95
C PRO A 39 3.70 -1.21 -8.39
N VAL A 40 4.73 -1.96 -7.98
CA VAL A 40 6.02 -1.39 -7.57
C VAL A 40 6.87 -1.23 -8.82
N SER A 41 7.24 0.00 -9.16
CA SER A 41 8.23 0.22 -10.23
C SER A 41 9.65 -0.06 -9.73
N GLN A 42 10.58 -0.42 -10.63
CA GLN A 42 12.00 -0.59 -10.25
C GLN A 42 12.55 0.61 -9.46
N ASN A 43 12.21 1.83 -9.88
CA ASN A 43 12.69 3.04 -9.23
C ASN A 43 12.04 3.30 -7.85
N MET A 44 10.97 2.59 -7.52
CA MET A 44 10.24 2.74 -6.26
C MET A 44 10.59 1.63 -5.25
N ALA A 45 11.19 0.52 -5.68
CA ALA A 45 11.44 -0.65 -4.85
C ALA A 45 12.22 -0.29 -3.57
N GLU A 46 13.36 0.40 -3.71
CA GLU A 46 14.19 0.83 -2.57
C GLU A 46 13.42 1.77 -1.63
N ALA A 47 12.67 2.74 -2.18
CA ALA A 47 11.90 3.68 -1.35
C ALA A 47 10.78 2.97 -0.57
N LEU A 48 10.17 1.92 -1.15
CA LEU A 48 9.17 1.11 -0.48
C LEU A 48 9.78 0.28 0.65
N GLU A 49 10.94 -0.33 0.41
CA GLU A 49 11.68 -1.10 1.43
C GLU A 49 12.04 -0.21 2.62
N ILE A 50 12.63 0.97 2.37
CA ILE A 50 12.93 1.97 3.42
C ILE A 50 11.67 2.38 4.19
N CYS A 51 10.55 2.58 3.48
CA CYS A 51 9.27 2.93 4.11
C CYS A 51 8.76 1.81 5.02
N TYR A 52 8.80 0.57 4.56
CA TYR A 52 8.37 -0.60 5.31
C TYR A 52 9.26 -0.84 6.54
N ASP A 53 10.57 -0.67 6.41
CA ASP A 53 11.54 -0.79 7.50
C ASP A 53 11.39 0.31 8.57
N ALA A 54 10.90 1.48 8.19
CA ALA A 54 10.61 2.57 9.12
C ALA A 54 9.39 2.32 10.03
N VAL A 55 8.55 1.31 9.72
CA VAL A 55 7.41 0.90 10.56
C VAL A 55 7.91 0.04 11.73
N ALA A 56 7.40 0.31 12.94
CA ALA A 56 7.76 -0.43 14.14
C ALA A 56 7.15 -1.85 14.18
N GLU A 57 7.87 -2.82 14.77
CA GLU A 57 7.33 -4.16 14.99
C GLU A 57 6.38 -4.22 16.20
N PRO A 58 5.27 -4.99 16.16
CA PRO A 58 4.84 -5.86 15.06
C PRO A 58 4.15 -5.09 13.92
N LYS A 59 4.56 -5.30 12.67
CA LYS A 59 3.98 -4.63 11.49
C LYS A 59 3.29 -5.56 10.50
N ILE A 60 2.29 -5.04 9.80
CA ILE A 60 1.58 -5.75 8.72
C ILE A 60 1.83 -5.14 7.35
N LEU A 61 1.80 -5.96 6.31
CA LEU A 61 1.78 -5.54 4.91
C LEU A 61 0.49 -6.04 4.26
N VAL A 62 -0.28 -5.13 3.66
CA VAL A 62 -1.50 -5.45 2.93
C VAL A 62 -1.31 -5.12 1.46
N ALA A 63 -1.23 -6.14 0.61
CA ALA A 63 -1.27 -5.95 -0.84
C ALA A 63 -2.73 -5.76 -1.29
N CYS A 64 -3.05 -4.61 -1.86
CA CYS A 64 -4.39 -4.24 -2.27
C CYS A 64 -4.46 -4.00 -3.78
N GLY A 65 -5.29 -4.80 -4.45
CA GLY A 65 -5.48 -4.75 -5.91
C GLY A 65 -4.59 -5.72 -6.69
N SER A 66 -5.01 -6.01 -7.93
CA SER A 66 -4.35 -6.96 -8.82
C SER A 66 -2.89 -6.60 -9.10
N GLU A 67 -2.60 -5.32 -9.23
CA GLU A 67 -1.28 -4.80 -9.57
C GLU A 67 -0.30 -4.99 -8.41
N ALA A 68 -0.74 -4.80 -7.17
CA ALA A 68 0.08 -5.05 -5.98
C ALA A 68 0.30 -6.55 -5.76
N CYS A 69 -0.76 -7.36 -5.88
CA CYS A 69 -0.67 -8.81 -5.61
C CYS A 69 0.07 -9.58 -6.70
N SER A 70 -0.16 -9.23 -7.96
CA SER A 70 0.21 -10.07 -9.11
C SER A 70 0.88 -9.31 -10.25
N GLY A 71 1.20 -8.02 -10.08
CA GLY A 71 1.62 -7.14 -11.17
C GLY A 71 0.47 -6.73 -12.10
N GLY A 72 -0.66 -7.47 -12.07
CA GLY A 72 -1.86 -7.15 -12.83
C GLY A 72 -1.57 -6.96 -14.32
N LEU A 73 -2.04 -5.85 -14.87
CA LEU A 73 -1.79 -5.46 -16.26
C LEU A 73 -0.31 -5.29 -16.60
N PHE A 74 0.56 -5.10 -15.58
CA PHE A 74 1.99 -4.88 -15.75
C PHE A 74 2.83 -6.13 -15.52
N ALA A 75 2.23 -7.31 -15.29
CA ALA A 75 2.95 -8.52 -14.89
C ALA A 75 4.10 -8.93 -15.83
N GLY A 76 3.99 -8.66 -17.13
CA GLY A 76 5.03 -8.94 -18.14
C GLY A 76 5.99 -7.77 -18.41
N SER A 77 5.81 -6.63 -17.74
CA SER A 77 6.63 -5.45 -17.93
C SER A 77 7.93 -5.57 -17.15
N ARG A 78 9.07 -5.26 -17.79
CA ARG A 78 10.34 -5.14 -17.06
C ARG A 78 10.34 -3.97 -16.08
N ALA A 79 9.45 -2.99 -16.24
CA ALA A 79 9.49 -1.76 -15.45
C ALA A 79 9.01 -1.93 -14.01
N ILE A 80 8.35 -3.04 -13.70
CA ILE A 80 7.91 -3.35 -12.34
C ILE A 80 8.90 -4.28 -11.64
N ASP A 81 9.09 -4.04 -10.36
CA ASP A 81 9.85 -4.91 -9.47
C ASP A 81 8.89 -5.78 -8.67
N ARG A 82 9.24 -7.06 -8.58
CA ARG A 82 8.46 -8.11 -7.92
C ARG A 82 9.35 -9.08 -7.15
N SER A 83 10.63 -8.75 -7.03
CA SER A 83 11.60 -9.54 -6.29
C SER A 83 11.46 -9.35 -4.79
#